data_AF-Q4L217-F1
#
_entry.id   AF-Q4L217-F1
#
_cell.length_a   1.000
_cell.length_b   1.000
_cell.length_c   1.000
_cell.angle_alpha   90.00
_cell.angle_beta   90.00
_cell.angle_gamma   90.00
#
_symmetry.space_group_name_H-M   'P 1'
#
loop_
_entity.id
_entity.type
_entity.pdbx_description
1 polymer ?
#
loop_
_entity_poly.entity_id
_entity_poly.type
_entity_poly.pdbx_seq_one_letter_code
_entity_poly.pdbx_strand_id
1 'polypeptide(L)'
;IVNKKEEIVGVATFYNRKDGKPFDEYDEQITEMLTQFLGWSVLNTDTYDKMNKLENGKDIAQEMLMYQTKATPDEVESILQYKEKLEQECIEDCDEKDLLRILKEELPEPVDVELYEFHFGDFPVDEYDLIKCGLRMFFELNVVEKFKVPAEVLTRWMYTVRKGYRDITYHNWRHGFNVGQTMFTLLMTGKIKKYYSDLEAFAMVAAAFCHDIDHRGTNNLYQMKSSSPLAKLHGSSILERHHLEYSKTLLQDETLNIFQNLNKRQNEVVLHLFEVAIIATDLALYFKKRTMFQKIVDAIEKMEKEEDAIRYITMDPIKKEVIMAMMMT
;
A
#
# COMPACT_ATOMS: atom_id res chain seq x y z
N ILE A 1 -19.38 -43.02 -13.92
CA ILE A 1 -19.50 -41.61 -13.52
C ILE A 1 -18.70 -40.79 -14.52
N VAL A 2 -19.37 -39.91 -15.23
CA VAL A 2 -18.78 -39.12 -16.31
C VAL A 2 -18.92 -37.64 -15.96
N ASN A 3 -17.86 -36.85 -16.15
CA ASN A 3 -17.91 -35.42 -15.88
C ASN A 3 -18.56 -34.63 -17.04
N LYS A 4 -18.70 -33.30 -16.90
CA LYS A 4 -19.24 -32.44 -17.97
C LYS A 4 -18.42 -32.43 -19.28
N LYS A 5 -17.18 -32.91 -19.26
CA LYS A 5 -16.29 -33.00 -20.43
C LYS A 5 -16.31 -34.38 -21.09
N GLU A 6 -17.26 -35.23 -20.71
CA GLU A 6 -17.37 -36.61 -21.19
C GLU A 6 -16.19 -37.50 -20.78
N GLU A 7 -15.41 -37.10 -19.78
CA GLU A 7 -14.30 -37.91 -19.26
C GLU A 7 -14.79 -38.81 -18.11
N ILE A 8 -14.33 -40.06 -18.11
CA ILE A 8 -14.63 -41.01 -17.04
C ILE A 8 -13.82 -40.62 -15.79
N VAL A 9 -14.50 -40.19 -14.74
CA VAL A 9 -13.89 -39.80 -13.45
C VAL A 9 -13.99 -40.89 -12.38
N GLY A 10 -14.85 -41.89 -12.60
CA GLY A 10 -15.00 -43.01 -11.69
C GLY A 10 -16.01 -44.04 -12.17
N VAL A 11 -15.92 -45.23 -11.59
CA VAL A 11 -16.84 -46.35 -11.84
C VAL A 11 -17.52 -46.71 -10.52
N ALA A 12 -18.84 -46.80 -10.55
CA ALA A 12 -19.64 -47.29 -9.43
C ALA A 12 -20.20 -48.66 -9.80
N THR A 13 -20.14 -49.61 -8.87
CA THR A 13 -20.69 -50.95 -9.05
C THR A 13 -21.57 -51.30 -7.87
N PHE A 14 -22.80 -51.72 -8.15
CA PHE A 14 -23.79 -52.07 -7.13
C PHE A 14 -23.90 -53.59 -7.07
N TYR A 15 -23.88 -54.15 -5.86
CA TYR A 15 -23.92 -55.60 -5.62
C TYR A 15 -25.11 -55.95 -4.74
N ASN A 16 -25.73 -57.09 -5.03
CA ASN A 16 -26.76 -57.76 -4.22
C ASN A 16 -27.92 -56.86 -3.79
N ARG A 17 -28.99 -56.83 -4.61
CA ARG A 17 -30.25 -56.16 -4.25
C ARG A 17 -30.83 -56.79 -2.97
N LYS A 18 -31.24 -55.96 -2.03
CA LYS A 18 -31.60 -56.38 -0.66
C LYS A 18 -32.83 -57.30 -0.60
N ASP A 19 -33.70 -57.23 -1.59
CA ASP A 19 -34.90 -58.06 -1.75
C ASP A 19 -34.65 -59.37 -2.52
N GLY A 20 -33.40 -59.65 -2.90
CA GLY A 20 -33.00 -60.88 -3.58
C GLY A 20 -33.41 -60.97 -5.05
N LYS A 21 -34.03 -59.92 -5.61
CA LYS A 21 -34.41 -59.84 -7.03
C LYS A 21 -33.25 -59.31 -7.88
N PRO A 22 -33.21 -59.62 -9.19
CA PRO A 22 -32.29 -58.96 -10.12
C PRO A 22 -32.62 -57.46 -10.25
N PHE A 23 -31.64 -56.67 -10.69
CA PHE A 23 -31.84 -55.25 -11.02
C PHE A 23 -32.80 -55.11 -12.22
N ASP A 24 -33.64 -54.08 -12.19
CA ASP A 24 -34.59 -53.73 -13.25
C ASP A 24 -34.29 -52.35 -13.88
N GLU A 25 -35.04 -51.99 -14.93
CA GLU A 25 -34.83 -50.75 -15.68
C GLU A 25 -34.98 -49.49 -14.81
N TYR A 26 -35.78 -49.57 -13.74
CA TYR A 26 -35.94 -48.45 -12.81
C TYR A 26 -34.69 -48.26 -11.94
N ASP A 27 -34.09 -49.36 -11.47
CA ASP A 27 -32.80 -49.33 -10.78
C ASP A 27 -31.69 -48.75 -11.65
N GLU A 28 -31.67 -49.08 -12.95
CA GLU A 28 -30.72 -48.54 -13.93
C GLU A 28 -30.88 -47.02 -14.09
N GLN A 29 -32.10 -46.53 -14.28
CA GLN A 29 -32.38 -45.09 -14.46
C GLN A 29 -32.02 -44.27 -13.20
N ILE A 30 -32.32 -44.76 -12.00
CA ILE A 30 -31.94 -44.08 -10.75
C ILE A 30 -30.42 -44.00 -10.64
N THR A 31 -29.73 -45.11 -10.92
CA THR A 31 -28.28 -45.18 -10.84
C THR A 31 -27.63 -44.25 -11.87
N GLU A 32 -28.18 -44.17 -13.07
CA GLU A 32 -27.75 -43.26 -14.11
C GLU A 32 -27.90 -41.80 -13.66
N MET A 33 -29.08 -41.38 -13.19
CA MET A 33 -29.30 -40.01 -12.70
C MET A 33 -28.35 -39.64 -11.56
N LEU A 34 -28.14 -40.54 -10.59
CA LEU A 34 -27.22 -40.33 -9.48
C LEU A 34 -25.78 -40.16 -9.98
N THR A 35 -25.32 -41.04 -10.87
CA THR A 35 -23.94 -41.00 -11.38
C THR A 35 -23.68 -39.81 -12.29
N GLN A 36 -24.68 -39.32 -13.04
CA GLN A 36 -24.60 -38.07 -13.80
C GLN A 36 -24.50 -36.85 -12.87
N PHE A 37 -25.36 -36.78 -11.85
CA PHE A 37 -25.34 -35.70 -10.86
C PHE A 37 -23.98 -35.63 -10.14
N LEU A 38 -23.49 -36.76 -9.63
CA LEU A 38 -22.18 -36.84 -8.96
C LEU A 38 -21.04 -36.43 -9.90
N GLY A 39 -21.07 -36.87 -11.17
CA GLY A 39 -20.05 -36.53 -12.15
C GLY A 39 -19.96 -35.02 -12.43
N TRP A 40 -21.10 -34.31 -12.46
CA TRP A 40 -21.13 -32.86 -12.63
C TRP A 40 -20.72 -32.12 -11.36
N SER A 41 -21.15 -32.59 -10.18
CA SER A 41 -20.84 -31.96 -8.89
C SER A 41 -19.35 -32.05 -8.56
N VAL A 42 -18.74 -33.22 -8.74
CA VAL A 42 -17.31 -33.45 -8.40
C VAL A 42 -16.38 -32.55 -9.19
N LEU A 43 -16.64 -32.34 -10.49
CA LEU A 43 -15.79 -31.48 -11.33
C LEU A 43 -15.69 -30.04 -10.79
N ASN A 44 -16.81 -29.49 -10.32
CA ASN A 44 -16.83 -28.14 -9.75
C ASN A 44 -16.08 -28.11 -8.42
N THR A 45 -16.37 -29.04 -7.51
CA THR A 45 -15.72 -29.10 -6.19
C THR A 45 -14.21 -29.26 -6.32
N ASP A 46 -13.72 -30.16 -7.18
CA ASP A 46 -12.29 -30.36 -7.42
C ASP A 46 -11.61 -29.11 -8.02
N THR A 47 -12.33 -28.37 -8.86
CA THR A 47 -11.81 -27.13 -9.45
C THR A 47 -11.66 -26.04 -8.40
N TYR A 48 -12.66 -25.88 -7.51
CA TYR A 48 -12.59 -24.93 -6.40
C TYR A 48 -11.52 -25.32 -5.37
N ASP A 49 -11.35 -26.61 -5.06
CA ASP A 49 -10.26 -27.07 -4.18
C ASP A 49 -8.88 -26.74 -4.79
N LYS A 50 -8.69 -26.95 -6.09
CA LYS A 50 -7.47 -26.55 -6.80
C LYS A 50 -7.27 -25.03 -6.79
N MET A 51 -8.33 -24.25 -6.94
CA MET A 51 -8.27 -22.79 -6.84
C MET A 51 -7.80 -22.35 -5.45
N ASN A 52 -8.36 -22.92 -4.38
CA ASN A 52 -7.94 -22.62 -3.00
C ASN A 52 -6.47 -22.98 -2.76
N LYS A 53 -6.00 -24.10 -3.32
CA LYS A 53 -4.56 -24.48 -3.25
C LYS A 53 -3.66 -23.45 -3.95
N LEU A 54 -4.10 -22.89 -5.08
CA LEU A 54 -3.36 -21.83 -5.77
C LEU A 54 -3.37 -20.53 -4.97
N GLU A 55 -4.49 -20.18 -4.34
CA GLU A 55 -4.60 -19.02 -3.47
C GLU A 55 -3.66 -19.12 -2.26
N ASN A 56 -3.66 -20.25 -1.56
CA ASN A 56 -2.71 -20.53 -0.48
C ASN A 56 -1.24 -20.45 -0.97
N GLY A 57 -0.96 -20.98 -2.17
CA GLY A 57 0.37 -20.90 -2.76
C GLY A 57 0.81 -19.45 -3.04
N LYS A 58 -0.12 -18.59 -3.47
CA LYS A 58 0.11 -17.16 -3.66
C LYS A 58 0.40 -16.47 -2.32
N ASP A 59 -0.38 -16.76 -1.27
CA ASP A 59 -0.22 -16.14 0.04
C ASP A 59 1.13 -16.49 0.68
N ILE A 60 1.57 -17.76 0.60
CA ILE A 60 2.91 -18.18 1.06
C ILE A 60 4.02 -17.45 0.29
N ALA A 61 3.90 -17.34 -1.04
CA ALA A 61 4.89 -16.63 -1.85
C ALA A 61 4.96 -15.13 -1.49
N GLN A 62 3.80 -14.52 -1.21
CA GLN A 62 3.70 -13.13 -0.79
C GLN A 62 4.35 -12.92 0.59
N GLU A 63 4.13 -13.81 1.55
CA GLU A 63 4.79 -13.78 2.86
C GLU A 63 6.32 -13.87 2.74
N MET A 64 6.83 -14.77 1.89
CA MET A 64 8.26 -14.89 1.63
C MET A 64 8.88 -13.62 1.03
N LEU A 65 8.18 -13.00 0.06
CA LEU A 65 8.62 -11.74 -0.53
C LEU A 65 8.64 -10.62 0.51
N MET A 66 7.59 -10.56 1.34
CA MET A 66 7.47 -9.57 2.41
C MET A 66 8.57 -9.71 3.45
N TYR A 67 8.92 -10.93 3.84
CA TYR A 67 10.01 -11.18 4.78
C TYR A 67 11.36 -10.67 4.27
N GLN A 68 11.62 -10.77 2.96
CA GLN A 68 12.88 -10.29 2.37
C GLN A 68 12.98 -8.76 2.31
N THR A 69 11.87 -8.08 2.06
CA THR A 69 11.84 -6.62 1.97
C THR A 69 11.73 -5.95 3.32
N LYS A 70 11.13 -6.62 4.31
CA LYS A 70 11.00 -6.13 5.68
C LYS A 70 12.35 -5.83 6.32
N ALA A 71 12.40 -4.72 7.05
CA ALA A 71 13.59 -4.33 7.79
C ALA A 71 13.85 -5.27 8.97
N THR A 72 15.12 -5.69 9.11
CA THR A 72 15.56 -6.58 10.19
C THR A 72 15.62 -5.82 11.52
N PRO A 73 15.60 -6.53 12.66
CA PRO A 73 15.81 -5.90 13.97
C PRO A 73 17.13 -5.11 14.05
N ASP A 74 18.21 -5.61 13.41
CA ASP A 74 19.51 -4.94 13.38
C ASP A 74 19.48 -3.63 12.56
N GLU A 75 18.74 -3.60 11.45
CA GLU A 75 18.52 -2.39 10.64
C GLU A 75 17.71 -1.33 11.42
N VAL A 76 16.79 -1.76 12.28
CA VAL A 76 16.03 -0.87 13.16
C VAL A 76 16.92 -0.37 14.31
N GLU A 77 17.74 -1.25 14.90
CA GLU A 77 18.68 -0.90 15.95
C GLU A 77 19.73 0.11 15.48
N SER A 78 20.19 0.05 14.22
CA SER A 78 21.22 0.96 13.72
C SER A 78 20.80 2.44 13.80
N ILE A 79 19.48 2.73 13.77
CA ILE A 79 18.92 4.07 13.94
C ILE A 79 18.48 4.31 15.39
N LEU A 80 17.75 3.38 16.01
CA LEU A 80 17.20 3.60 17.35
C LEU A 80 18.23 3.46 18.48
N GLN A 81 19.33 2.73 18.27
CA GLN A 81 20.44 2.55 19.22
C GLN A 81 20.02 2.28 20.68
N TYR A 82 18.87 1.62 20.87
CA TYR A 82 18.26 1.45 22.20
C TYR A 82 19.12 0.57 23.12
N LYS A 83 19.85 -0.39 22.55
CA LYS A 83 20.75 -1.26 23.33
C LYS A 83 21.87 -0.50 24.01
N GLU A 84 22.51 0.41 23.29
CA GLU A 84 23.60 1.22 23.82
C GLU A 84 23.09 2.33 24.75
N LYS A 85 22.00 3.00 24.37
CA LYS A 85 21.53 4.19 25.10
C LYS A 85 20.62 3.91 26.29
N LEU A 86 19.87 2.80 26.27
CA LEU A 86 18.96 2.41 27.35
C LEU A 86 19.48 1.21 28.17
N GLU A 87 20.60 0.61 27.79
CA GLU A 87 21.17 -0.59 28.42
C GLU A 87 20.16 -1.76 28.48
N GLN A 88 19.32 -1.90 27.46
CA GLN A 88 18.30 -2.95 27.35
C GLN A 88 18.52 -3.83 26.11
N GLU A 89 18.42 -5.15 26.27
CA GLU A 89 18.63 -6.09 25.14
C GLU A 89 17.40 -6.21 24.23
N CYS A 90 16.20 -6.10 24.81
CA CYS A 90 14.92 -6.26 24.12
C CYS A 90 14.22 -4.91 23.99
N ILE A 91 13.70 -4.62 22.80
CA ILE A 91 12.97 -3.38 22.53
C ILE A 91 11.62 -3.34 23.26
N GLU A 92 11.01 -4.50 23.53
CA GLU A 92 9.75 -4.59 24.26
C GLU A 92 9.84 -4.12 25.72
N ASP A 93 11.06 -4.08 26.29
CA ASP A 93 11.32 -3.62 27.66
C ASP A 93 11.51 -2.09 27.75
N CYS A 94 11.59 -1.40 26.61
CA CYS A 94 11.81 0.05 26.54
C CYS A 94 10.49 0.83 26.73
N ASP A 95 10.52 1.96 27.43
CA ASP A 95 9.41 2.92 27.39
C ASP A 95 9.39 3.62 26.03
N GLU A 96 8.21 3.63 25.38
CA GLU A 96 7.97 4.31 24.11
C GLU A 96 8.43 5.78 24.11
N LYS A 97 8.31 6.47 25.25
CA LYS A 97 8.76 7.87 25.36
C LYS A 97 10.28 8.00 25.25
N ASP A 98 11.02 7.05 25.84
CA ASP A 98 12.47 7.04 25.78
C ASP A 98 12.95 6.68 24.38
N LEU A 99 12.27 5.72 23.71
CA LEU A 99 12.54 5.38 22.31
C LEU A 99 12.32 6.57 21.37
N LEU A 100 11.19 7.29 21.52
CA LEU A 100 10.91 8.48 20.71
C LEU A 100 11.91 9.60 20.95
N ARG A 101 12.37 9.79 22.20
CA ARG A 101 13.42 10.76 22.52
C ARG A 101 14.71 10.41 21.79
N ILE A 102 15.17 9.17 21.93
CA ILE A 102 16.41 8.71 21.29
C ILE A 102 16.30 8.81 19.77
N LEU A 103 15.18 8.37 19.20
CA LEU A 103 14.94 8.48 17.78
C LEU A 103 15.14 9.93 17.34
N LYS A 104 14.44 10.88 17.99
CA LYS A 104 14.49 12.30 17.62
C LYS A 104 15.89 12.91 17.75
N GLU A 105 16.71 12.45 18.70
CA GLU A 105 18.11 12.87 18.90
C GLU A 105 19.04 12.36 17.79
N GLU A 106 18.77 11.18 17.23
CA GLU A 106 19.58 10.57 16.16
C GLU A 106 19.26 11.08 14.75
N LEU A 107 18.16 11.85 14.60
CA LEU A 107 17.75 12.41 13.31
C LEU A 107 18.44 13.75 13.03
N PRO A 108 18.81 14.04 11.78
CA PRO A 108 19.44 15.31 11.42
C PRO A 108 18.49 16.49 11.66
N GLU A 109 19.00 17.64 12.08
CA GLU A 109 18.18 18.85 12.19
C GLU A 109 17.70 19.31 10.81
N PRO A 110 16.40 19.63 10.61
CA PRO A 110 15.85 19.92 9.28
C PRO A 110 16.54 21.07 8.55
N VAL A 111 17.09 22.03 9.30
CA VAL A 111 17.79 23.20 8.76
C VAL A 111 19.15 22.82 8.18
N ASP A 112 19.88 21.90 8.82
CA ASP A 112 21.23 21.50 8.41
C ASP A 112 21.24 20.74 7.08
N VAL A 113 20.13 20.04 6.81
CA VAL A 113 19.90 19.26 5.57
C VAL A 113 18.94 19.95 4.61
N GLU A 114 18.55 21.21 4.86
CA GLU A 114 17.68 22.02 4.00
C GLU A 114 16.34 21.33 3.64
N LEU A 115 15.77 20.54 4.56
CA LEU A 115 14.57 19.72 4.28
C LEU A 115 13.32 20.54 3.93
N TYR A 116 13.25 21.79 4.39
CA TYR A 116 12.15 22.71 4.11
C TYR A 116 12.28 23.44 2.77
N GLU A 117 13.42 23.30 2.09
CA GLU A 117 13.71 24.05 0.87
C GLU A 117 13.36 23.23 -0.38
N PHE A 118 12.82 23.92 -1.39
CA PHE A 118 12.53 23.31 -2.69
C PHE A 118 13.80 22.97 -3.49
N HIS A 119 14.94 23.56 -3.13
CA HIS A 119 16.22 23.32 -3.78
C HIS A 119 17.06 22.24 -3.08
N PHE A 120 16.45 21.47 -2.17
CA PHE A 120 17.08 20.32 -1.53
C PHE A 120 17.74 19.40 -2.58
N GLY A 121 18.99 19.00 -2.32
CA GLY A 121 19.73 18.08 -3.16
C GLY A 121 20.05 16.78 -2.43
N ASP A 122 19.58 15.65 -2.95
CA ASP A 122 19.80 14.34 -2.33
C ASP A 122 21.15 13.71 -2.68
N PHE A 123 21.77 14.09 -3.80
CA PHE A 123 23.05 13.54 -4.27
C PHE A 123 24.19 13.49 -3.23
N PRO A 124 24.42 14.52 -2.39
CA PRO A 124 25.47 14.46 -1.37
C PRO A 124 25.10 13.62 -0.14
N VAL A 125 23.85 13.15 -0.03
CA VAL A 125 23.33 12.43 1.13
C VAL A 125 23.23 10.93 0.80
N ASP A 126 23.73 10.08 1.69
CA ASP A 126 23.64 8.63 1.53
C ASP A 126 22.20 8.14 1.73
N GLU A 127 21.83 7.02 1.11
CA GLU A 127 20.46 6.49 1.20
C GLU A 127 20.03 6.18 2.65
N TYR A 128 20.99 5.80 3.50
CA TYR A 128 20.78 5.59 4.92
C TYR A 128 20.38 6.89 5.64
N ASP A 129 21.04 8.00 5.34
CA ASP A 129 20.71 9.29 5.93
C ASP A 129 19.40 9.86 5.36
N LEU A 130 19.05 9.52 4.11
CA LEU A 130 17.72 9.82 3.57
C LEU A 130 16.59 9.13 4.36
N ILE A 131 16.81 7.92 4.88
CA ILE A 131 15.85 7.27 5.80
C ILE A 131 15.65 8.14 7.03
N LYS A 132 16.74 8.60 7.66
CA LYS A 132 16.67 9.50 8.83
C LYS A 132 15.97 10.82 8.51
N CYS A 133 16.28 11.44 7.39
CA CYS A 133 15.59 12.63 6.91
C CYS A 133 14.08 12.40 6.74
N GLY A 134 13.68 11.25 6.19
CA GLY A 134 12.28 10.89 6.01
C GLY A 134 11.56 10.72 7.35
N LEU A 135 12.21 10.07 8.32
CA LEU A 135 11.70 9.96 9.70
C LEU A 135 11.50 11.35 10.32
N ARG A 136 12.46 12.28 10.11
CA ARG A 136 12.37 13.64 10.64
C ARG A 136 11.13 14.37 10.14
N MET A 137 10.74 14.19 8.88
CA MET A 137 9.53 14.82 8.33
C MET A 137 8.25 14.47 9.12
N PHE A 138 8.12 13.25 9.63
CA PHE A 138 6.94 12.87 10.44
C PHE A 138 6.94 13.53 11.83
N PHE A 139 8.12 13.78 12.41
CA PHE A 139 8.23 14.60 13.62
C PHE A 139 7.87 16.06 13.35
N GLU A 140 8.37 16.64 12.26
CA GLU A 140 8.07 18.02 11.87
C GLU A 140 6.57 18.25 11.54
N LEU A 141 5.90 17.23 11.00
CA LEU A 141 4.44 17.24 10.81
C LEU A 141 3.64 17.14 12.13
N ASN A 142 4.31 16.85 13.25
CA ASN A 142 3.71 16.61 14.58
C ASN A 142 2.70 15.46 14.60
N VAL A 143 2.87 14.45 13.73
CA VAL A 143 1.94 13.32 13.61
C VAL A 143 2.32 12.15 14.52
N VAL A 144 3.61 12.00 14.84
CA VAL A 144 4.13 10.92 15.69
C VAL A 144 3.52 10.97 17.10
N GLU A 145 3.66 12.10 17.80
CA GLU A 145 3.10 12.29 19.14
C GLU A 145 1.56 12.31 19.11
N LYS A 146 0.97 12.99 18.12
CA LYS A 146 -0.48 13.17 18.02
C LYS A 146 -1.24 11.87 17.80
N PHE A 147 -0.74 11.01 16.91
CA PHE A 147 -1.37 9.73 16.60
C PHE A 147 -0.72 8.54 17.32
N LYS A 148 0.26 8.81 18.21
CA LYS A 148 0.97 7.83 19.01
C LYS A 148 1.61 6.75 18.14
N VAL A 149 2.34 7.16 17.10
CA VAL A 149 3.01 6.22 16.19
C VAL A 149 4.24 5.65 16.93
N PRO A 150 4.35 4.32 17.10
CA PRO A 150 5.50 3.73 17.78
C PRO A 150 6.81 3.99 17.03
N ALA A 151 7.88 4.34 17.76
CA ALA A 151 9.19 4.66 17.22
C ALA A 151 9.75 3.51 16.37
N GLU A 152 9.66 2.28 16.91
CA GLU A 152 10.09 1.06 16.22
C GLU A 152 9.37 0.88 14.88
N VAL A 153 8.04 1.03 14.89
CA VAL A 153 7.20 0.76 13.72
C VAL A 153 7.43 1.82 12.66
N LEU A 154 7.59 3.09 13.05
CA LEU A 154 7.92 4.17 12.12
C LEU A 154 9.28 3.95 11.45
N THR A 155 10.31 3.62 12.24
CA THR A 155 11.66 3.31 11.74
C THR A 155 11.64 2.09 10.83
N ARG A 156 11.00 0.99 11.26
CA ARG A 156 10.88 -0.25 10.48
C ARG A 156 10.13 -0.03 9.17
N TRP A 157 9.04 0.75 9.20
CA TRP A 157 8.27 1.08 8.00
C TRP A 157 9.10 1.86 6.99
N MET A 158 9.75 2.95 7.38
CA MET A 158 10.55 3.77 6.46
C MET A 158 11.68 2.96 5.81
N TYR A 159 12.38 2.15 6.62
CA TYR A 159 13.46 1.30 6.13
C TYR A 159 12.95 0.21 5.17
N THR A 160 11.77 -0.37 5.47
CA THR A 160 11.10 -1.35 4.60
C THR A 160 10.63 -0.73 3.28
N VAL A 161 10.10 0.50 3.31
CA VAL A 161 9.73 1.25 2.10
C VAL A 161 10.97 1.45 1.23
N ARG A 162 12.09 1.91 1.80
CA ARG A 162 13.37 2.02 1.07
C ARG A 162 13.79 0.71 0.42
N LYS A 163 13.71 -0.42 1.14
CA LYS A 163 14.05 -1.76 0.61
C LYS A 163 13.06 -2.26 -0.45
N GLY A 164 11.84 -1.75 -0.47
CA GLY A 164 10.83 -2.05 -1.49
C GLY A 164 11.08 -1.34 -2.83
N TYR A 165 11.87 -0.27 -2.85
CA TYR A 165 12.35 0.33 -4.10
C TYR A 165 13.46 -0.52 -4.72
N ARG A 166 13.42 -0.67 -6.05
CA ARG A 166 14.41 -1.43 -6.79
C ARG A 166 15.64 -0.59 -7.10
N ASP A 167 16.79 -1.25 -7.19
CA ASP A 167 18.02 -0.66 -7.69
C ASP A 167 17.98 -0.57 -9.22
N ILE A 168 17.35 0.50 -9.71
CA ILE A 168 17.25 0.87 -11.12
C ILE A 168 17.63 2.34 -11.31
N THR A 169 17.87 2.75 -12.55
CA THR A 169 18.49 4.04 -12.87
C THR A 169 17.75 5.28 -12.37
N TYR A 170 16.41 5.25 -12.30
CA TYR A 170 15.62 6.43 -11.95
C TYR A 170 14.54 6.18 -10.89
N HIS A 171 13.59 5.27 -11.15
CA HIS A 171 12.49 4.95 -10.20
C HIS A 171 12.99 4.08 -9.04
N ASN A 172 13.93 4.62 -8.27
CA ASN A 172 14.56 4.03 -7.10
C ASN A 172 14.21 4.85 -5.84
N TRP A 173 14.83 4.51 -4.71
CA TRP A 173 14.55 5.15 -3.43
C TRP A 173 14.74 6.66 -3.44
N ARG A 174 15.75 7.19 -4.14
CA ARG A 174 16.00 8.64 -4.21
C ARG A 174 14.84 9.41 -4.84
N HIS A 175 14.27 8.86 -5.91
CA HIS A 175 13.05 9.42 -6.52
C HIS A 175 11.87 9.39 -5.54
N GLY A 176 11.61 8.25 -4.90
CA GLY A 176 10.56 8.12 -3.88
C GLY A 176 10.72 9.11 -2.72
N PHE A 177 11.96 9.28 -2.24
CA PHE A 177 12.30 10.23 -1.19
C PHE A 177 12.06 11.68 -1.62
N ASN A 178 12.56 12.09 -2.79
CA ASN A 178 12.41 13.47 -3.28
C ASN A 178 10.94 13.86 -3.48
N VAL A 179 10.09 12.92 -3.91
CA VAL A 179 8.63 13.14 -3.99
C VAL A 179 8.01 13.30 -2.59
N GLY A 180 8.42 12.46 -1.63
CA GLY A 180 8.03 12.62 -0.22
C GLY A 180 8.44 13.96 0.39
N GLN A 181 9.69 14.38 0.17
CA GLN A 181 10.24 15.67 0.60
C GLN A 181 9.51 16.84 -0.06
N THR A 182 9.24 16.77 -1.37
CA THR A 182 8.50 17.82 -2.08
C THR A 182 7.08 17.96 -1.54
N MET A 183 6.40 16.84 -1.25
CA MET A 183 5.07 16.86 -0.63
C MET A 183 5.12 17.51 0.77
N PHE A 184 6.10 17.15 1.59
CA PHE A 184 6.34 17.77 2.89
C PHE A 184 6.56 19.29 2.76
N THR A 185 7.42 19.72 1.85
CA THR A 185 7.75 21.13 1.61
C THR A 185 6.55 21.92 1.09
N LEU A 186 5.73 21.35 0.21
CA LEU A 186 4.47 21.97 -0.24
C LEU A 186 3.49 22.19 0.92
N LEU A 187 3.38 21.22 1.83
CA LEU A 187 2.50 21.31 2.99
C LEU A 187 2.99 22.36 4.00
N MET A 188 4.28 22.36 4.32
CA MET A 188 4.87 23.19 5.36
C MET A 188 5.27 24.57 4.86
N THR A 189 6.22 24.65 3.92
CA THR A 189 6.75 25.89 3.34
C THR A 189 5.75 26.53 2.38
N GLY A 190 5.08 25.72 1.56
CA GLY A 190 4.02 26.18 0.65
C GLY A 190 2.72 26.59 1.36
N LYS A 191 2.60 26.36 2.68
CA LYS A 191 1.43 26.69 3.51
C LYS A 191 0.12 26.08 3.00
N ILE A 192 0.19 24.96 2.28
CA ILE A 192 -0.99 24.24 1.75
C ILE A 192 -1.66 23.43 2.85
N LYS A 193 -0.94 23.08 3.93
CA LYS A 193 -1.47 22.32 5.08
C LYS A 193 -2.73 22.94 5.69
N LYS A 194 -2.96 24.25 5.56
CA LYS A 194 -4.18 24.94 6.06
C LYS A 194 -5.50 24.37 5.50
N TYR A 195 -5.47 23.68 4.35
CA TYR A 195 -6.66 23.05 3.76
C TYR A 195 -6.88 21.61 4.23
N TYR A 196 -5.91 21.04 4.94
CA TYR A 196 -5.87 19.63 5.32
C TYR A 196 -5.73 19.48 6.84
N SER A 197 -6.29 18.39 7.36
CA SER A 197 -6.05 17.94 8.73
C SER A 197 -4.69 17.26 8.84
N ASP A 198 -4.20 17.11 10.07
CA ASP A 198 -2.92 16.40 10.31
C ASP A 198 -2.98 14.93 9.85
N LEU A 199 -4.17 14.30 9.89
CA LEU A 199 -4.35 12.93 9.39
C LEU A 199 -4.20 12.86 7.88
N GLU A 200 -4.75 13.83 7.15
CA GLU A 200 -4.62 13.89 5.69
C GLU A 200 -3.20 14.21 5.28
N ALA A 201 -2.53 15.15 5.96
CA ALA A 201 -1.11 15.44 5.73
C ALA A 201 -0.23 14.21 6.02
N PHE A 202 -0.52 13.48 7.09
CA PHE A 202 0.16 12.22 7.42
C PHE A 202 0.02 11.20 6.29
N ALA A 203 -1.22 10.97 5.83
CA ALA A 203 -1.50 10.04 4.74
C ALA A 203 -0.86 10.46 3.41
N MET A 204 -0.89 11.76 3.07
CA MET A 204 -0.33 12.30 1.83
C MET A 204 1.18 12.10 1.75
N VAL A 205 1.91 12.42 2.83
CA VAL A 205 3.37 12.23 2.85
C VAL A 205 3.74 10.75 2.84
N ALA A 206 3.03 9.90 3.60
CA ALA A 206 3.26 8.46 3.56
C ALA A 206 2.96 7.85 2.18
N ALA A 207 1.88 8.28 1.51
CA ALA A 207 1.56 7.84 0.15
C ALA A 207 2.60 8.31 -0.88
N ALA A 208 3.14 9.52 -0.73
CA ALA A 208 4.20 10.05 -1.57
C ALA A 208 5.47 9.19 -1.51
N PHE A 209 5.88 8.73 -0.32
CA PHE A 209 7.00 7.81 -0.16
C PHE A 209 6.77 6.43 -0.80
N CYS A 210 5.53 6.01 -1.03
CA CYS A 210 5.21 4.68 -1.55
C CYS A 210 4.78 4.67 -3.03
N HIS A 211 4.61 5.83 -3.67
CA HIS A 211 3.89 5.93 -4.94
C HIS A 211 4.48 5.09 -6.10
N ASP A 212 5.79 4.84 -6.06
CA ASP A 212 6.58 4.15 -7.09
C ASP A 212 7.28 2.88 -6.56
N ILE A 213 6.83 2.35 -5.42
CA ILE A 213 7.45 1.17 -4.78
C ILE A 213 7.40 -0.06 -5.70
N ASP A 214 8.47 -0.86 -5.79
CA ASP A 214 8.58 -2.00 -6.71
C ASP A 214 8.47 -1.66 -8.21
N HIS A 215 8.76 -0.42 -8.64
CA HIS A 215 8.75 -0.06 -10.05
C HIS A 215 9.80 -0.85 -10.87
N ARG A 216 9.39 -1.37 -12.03
CA ARG A 216 10.19 -2.34 -12.82
C ARG A 216 11.01 -1.73 -13.97
N GLY A 217 11.05 -0.40 -14.07
CA GLY A 217 11.78 0.32 -15.12
C GLY A 217 11.09 0.28 -16.50
N THR A 218 9.81 -0.07 -16.55
CA THR A 218 9.00 -0.09 -17.79
C THR A 218 7.66 0.58 -17.51
N ASN A 219 6.97 1.10 -18.54
CA ASN A 219 5.72 1.83 -18.37
C ASN A 219 4.46 0.97 -18.63
N ASN A 220 3.28 1.53 -18.34
CA ASN A 220 1.98 0.89 -18.54
C ASN A 220 1.76 0.39 -19.99
N LEU A 221 2.24 1.11 -21.01
CA LEU A 221 2.14 0.68 -22.41
C LEU A 221 2.92 -0.61 -22.69
N TYR A 222 4.13 -0.72 -22.12
CA TYR A 222 4.93 -1.94 -22.22
C TYR A 222 4.26 -3.12 -21.51
N GLN A 223 3.69 -2.91 -20.32
CA GLN A 223 2.95 -3.94 -19.57
C GLN A 223 1.80 -4.52 -20.40
N MET A 224 1.01 -3.66 -21.05
CA MET A 224 -0.05 -4.09 -21.97
C MET A 224 0.49 -4.87 -23.17
N LYS A 225 1.52 -4.34 -23.87
CA LYS A 225 2.08 -4.98 -25.07
C LYS A 225 2.75 -6.33 -24.79
N SER A 226 3.36 -6.48 -23.62
CA SER A 226 3.99 -7.73 -23.18
C SER A 226 2.98 -8.74 -22.60
N SER A 227 1.70 -8.36 -22.47
CA SER A 227 0.67 -9.20 -21.84
C SER A 227 1.08 -9.70 -20.45
N SER A 228 1.72 -8.82 -19.67
CA SER A 228 2.22 -9.16 -18.34
C SER A 228 1.08 -9.57 -17.41
N PRO A 229 1.35 -10.33 -16.33
CA PRO A 229 0.33 -10.66 -15.33
C PRO A 229 -0.37 -9.43 -14.75
N LEU A 230 0.37 -8.34 -14.51
CA LEU A 230 -0.19 -7.08 -14.02
C LEU A 230 -1.19 -6.46 -15.00
N ALA A 231 -0.91 -6.51 -16.31
CA ALA A 231 -1.83 -6.02 -17.32
C ALA A 231 -3.08 -6.88 -17.49
N LYS A 232 -3.03 -8.16 -17.08
CA LYS A 232 -4.21 -9.04 -17.03
C LYS A 232 -5.05 -8.80 -15.77
N LEU A 233 -4.39 -8.44 -14.67
CA LEU A 233 -5.03 -8.16 -13.38
C LEU A 233 -5.70 -6.78 -13.36
N HIS A 234 -5.05 -5.78 -13.95
CA HIS A 234 -5.51 -4.39 -13.93
C HIS A 234 -5.82 -3.88 -15.35
N GLY A 235 -6.99 -3.27 -15.52
CA GLY A 235 -7.42 -2.70 -16.80
C GLY A 235 -6.97 -1.26 -17.06
N SER A 236 -6.60 -0.51 -16.01
CA SER A 236 -6.15 0.88 -16.10
C SER A 236 -5.16 1.18 -14.98
N SER A 237 -4.24 2.13 -15.19
CA SER A 237 -3.25 2.57 -14.19
C SER A 237 -2.55 1.35 -13.57
N ILE A 238 -1.97 0.51 -14.44
CA ILE A 238 -1.56 -0.86 -14.13
C ILE A 238 -0.49 -0.88 -13.03
N LEU A 239 0.54 -0.04 -13.18
CA LEU A 239 1.64 0.05 -12.23
C LEU A 239 1.21 0.79 -10.97
N GLU A 240 0.42 1.87 -11.09
CA GLU A 240 -0.04 2.66 -9.94
C GLU A 240 -0.92 1.81 -9.01
N ARG A 241 -1.76 0.93 -9.56
CA ARG A 241 -2.54 -0.04 -8.78
C ARG A 241 -1.65 -1.10 -8.12
N HIS A 242 -0.57 -1.51 -8.78
CA HIS A 242 0.42 -2.42 -8.19
C HIS A 242 1.14 -1.76 -7.01
N HIS A 243 1.59 -0.51 -7.15
CA HIS A 243 2.22 0.27 -6.07
C HIS A 243 1.27 0.44 -4.87
N LEU A 244 -0.01 0.72 -5.14
CA LEU A 244 -1.04 0.81 -4.12
C LEU A 244 -1.25 -0.52 -3.39
N GLU A 245 -1.37 -1.64 -4.11
CA GLU A 245 -1.58 -2.96 -3.50
C GLU A 245 -0.38 -3.40 -2.66
N TYR A 246 0.84 -3.14 -3.16
CA TYR A 246 2.06 -3.36 -2.40
C TYR A 246 2.05 -2.55 -1.10
N SER A 247 1.71 -1.26 -1.18
CA SER A 247 1.62 -0.37 -0.01
C SER A 247 0.57 -0.83 0.99
N LYS A 248 -0.62 -1.25 0.52
CA LYS A 248 -1.68 -1.80 1.36
C LYS A 248 -1.23 -3.10 2.04
N THR A 249 -0.47 -3.95 1.35
CA THR A 249 0.12 -5.17 1.91
C THR A 249 1.09 -4.83 3.05
N LEU A 250 1.95 -3.82 2.88
CA LEU A 250 2.84 -3.37 3.97
C LEU A 250 2.06 -2.97 5.22
N LEU A 251 0.96 -2.24 5.04
CA LEU A 251 0.13 -1.74 6.14
C LEU A 251 -0.77 -2.81 6.79
N GLN A 252 -0.90 -4.00 6.19
CA GLN A 252 -1.59 -5.13 6.82
C GLN A 252 -0.75 -5.82 7.90
N ASP A 253 0.57 -5.69 7.84
CA ASP A 253 1.48 -6.16 8.90
C ASP A 253 1.50 -5.13 10.05
N GLU A 254 1.02 -5.52 11.23
CA GLU A 254 0.94 -4.65 12.41
C GLU A 254 2.30 -4.04 12.81
N THR A 255 3.39 -4.78 12.58
CA THR A 255 4.75 -4.30 12.91
C THR A 255 5.29 -3.28 11.91
N LEU A 256 4.62 -3.10 10.77
CA LEU A 256 4.93 -2.09 9.75
C LEU A 256 3.85 -1.00 9.67
N ASN A 257 2.70 -1.20 10.30
CA ASN A 257 1.56 -0.31 10.18
C ASN A 257 1.72 0.92 11.08
N ILE A 258 2.22 2.01 10.50
CA ILE A 258 2.33 3.33 11.16
C ILE A 258 0.97 3.96 11.54
N PHE A 259 -0.14 3.36 11.10
CA PHE A 259 -1.52 3.78 11.39
C PHE A 259 -2.23 2.86 12.39
N GLN A 260 -1.53 1.90 13.01
CA GLN A 260 -2.13 0.87 13.88
C GLN A 260 -2.95 1.43 15.07
N ASN A 261 -2.57 2.61 15.59
CA ASN A 261 -3.23 3.25 16.72
C ASN A 261 -4.41 4.17 16.32
N LEU A 262 -4.71 4.26 15.02
CA LEU A 262 -5.87 4.98 14.53
C LEU A 262 -7.16 4.19 14.72
N ASN A 263 -8.28 4.90 14.92
CA ASN A 263 -9.58 4.23 14.92
C ASN A 263 -9.98 3.79 13.50
N LYS A 264 -10.96 2.88 13.41
CA LYS A 264 -11.42 2.30 12.13
C LYS A 264 -11.77 3.36 11.07
N ARG A 265 -12.49 4.41 11.45
CA ARG A 265 -12.89 5.48 10.52
C ARG A 265 -11.69 6.27 9.99
N GLN A 266 -10.71 6.55 10.86
CA GLN A 266 -9.47 7.22 10.44
C GLN A 266 -8.67 6.33 9.49
N ASN A 267 -8.56 5.03 9.78
CA ASN A 267 -7.93 4.06 8.89
C ASN A 267 -8.59 3.99 7.51
N GLU A 268 -9.93 3.96 7.44
CA GLU A 268 -10.67 4.01 6.17
C GLU A 268 -10.36 5.29 5.37
N VAL A 269 -10.25 6.44 6.05
CA VAL A 269 -9.85 7.71 5.42
C VAL A 269 -8.43 7.63 4.87
N VAL A 270 -7.47 7.11 5.65
CA VAL A 270 -6.08 6.97 5.20
C VAL A 270 -5.99 6.07 3.97
N LEU A 271 -6.64 4.90 3.97
CA LEU A 271 -6.60 3.96 2.85
C LEU A 271 -7.23 4.54 1.58
N HIS A 272 -8.31 5.31 1.73
CA HIS A 272 -8.93 6.05 0.63
C HIS A 272 -7.98 7.12 0.06
N LEU A 273 -7.30 7.88 0.93
CA LEU A 273 -6.34 8.90 0.47
C LEU A 273 -5.12 8.29 -0.21
N PHE A 274 -4.61 7.15 0.27
CA PHE A 274 -3.56 6.39 -0.41
C PHE A 274 -3.99 6.00 -1.83
N GLU A 275 -5.22 5.50 -1.97
CA GLU A 275 -5.77 5.12 -3.27
C GLU A 275 -5.89 6.31 -4.21
N VAL A 276 -6.45 7.43 -3.75
CA VAL A 276 -6.57 8.64 -4.56
C VAL A 276 -5.20 9.22 -4.93
N ALA A 277 -4.27 9.31 -3.98
CA ALA A 277 -2.95 9.92 -4.18
C ALA A 277 -2.07 9.10 -5.13
N ILE A 278 -1.98 7.78 -4.91
CA ILE A 278 -1.11 6.90 -5.72
C ILE A 278 -1.70 6.69 -7.12
N ILE A 279 -3.02 6.49 -7.27
CA ILE A 279 -3.61 6.33 -8.61
C ILE A 279 -3.52 7.64 -9.42
N ALA A 280 -3.54 8.80 -8.76
CA ALA A 280 -3.46 10.09 -9.42
C ALA A 280 -2.11 10.37 -10.12
N THR A 281 -1.03 9.66 -9.76
CA THR A 281 0.28 9.83 -10.42
C THR A 281 0.30 9.33 -11.87
N ASP A 282 -0.72 8.58 -12.30
CA ASP A 282 -0.92 8.24 -13.71
C ASP A 282 -1.28 9.50 -14.52
N LEU A 283 -0.32 9.95 -15.34
CA LEU A 283 -0.46 11.10 -16.23
C LEU A 283 -1.67 11.01 -17.17
N ALA A 284 -2.21 9.82 -17.47
CA ALA A 284 -3.44 9.69 -18.26
C ALA A 284 -4.66 10.29 -17.55
N LEU A 285 -4.68 10.31 -16.21
CA LEU A 285 -5.76 10.84 -15.39
C LEU A 285 -5.62 12.35 -15.14
N TYR A 286 -4.37 12.85 -15.12
CA TYR A 286 -4.02 14.25 -14.87
C TYR A 286 -4.86 15.23 -15.71
N PHE A 287 -4.97 15.02 -17.03
CA PHE A 287 -5.62 15.99 -17.92
C PHE A 287 -7.09 16.26 -17.56
N LYS A 288 -7.81 15.24 -17.10
CA LYS A 288 -9.21 15.40 -16.63
C LYS A 288 -9.27 16.18 -15.32
N LYS A 289 -8.33 15.94 -14.41
CA LYS A 289 -8.25 16.59 -13.09
C LYS A 289 -7.79 18.04 -13.21
N ARG A 290 -6.87 18.35 -14.12
CA ARG A 290 -6.39 19.71 -14.39
C ARG A 290 -7.53 20.68 -14.74
N THR A 291 -8.49 20.26 -15.56
CA THR A 291 -9.64 21.12 -15.91
C THR A 291 -10.53 21.41 -14.70
N MET A 292 -10.68 20.45 -13.78
CA MET A 292 -11.43 20.67 -12.53
C MET A 292 -10.65 21.59 -11.59
N PHE A 293 -9.34 21.37 -11.48
CA PHE A 293 -8.44 22.19 -10.68
C PHE A 293 -8.46 23.66 -11.12
N GLN A 294 -8.40 23.93 -12.43
CA GLN A 294 -8.49 25.30 -12.94
C GLN A 294 -9.76 26.01 -12.47
N LYS A 295 -10.92 25.34 -12.49
CA LYS A 295 -12.17 25.92 -12.00
C LYS A 295 -12.15 26.22 -10.51
N ILE A 296 -11.44 25.41 -9.72
CA ILE A 296 -11.25 25.63 -8.28
C ILE A 296 -10.38 26.88 -8.07
N VAL A 297 -9.28 27.00 -8.82
CA VAL A 297 -8.40 28.18 -8.78
C VAL A 297 -9.16 29.44 -9.19
N ASP A 298 -9.87 29.42 -10.32
CA ASP A 298 -10.66 30.56 -10.82
C ASP A 298 -11.75 31.01 -9.83
N ALA A 299 -12.26 30.09 -9.00
CA ALA A 299 -13.23 30.40 -7.96
C ALA A 299 -12.56 31.07 -6.75
N ILE A 300 -11.39 30.56 -6.34
CA ILE A 300 -10.61 31.08 -5.22
C ILE A 300 -10.06 32.47 -5.52
N GLU A 301 -9.58 32.73 -6.74
CA GLU A 301 -9.06 34.05 -7.15
C GLU A 301 -10.09 35.17 -7.04
N LYS A 302 -11.38 34.84 -7.07
CA LYS A 302 -12.48 35.80 -6.92
C LYS A 302 -12.83 36.09 -5.46
N MET A 303 -12.26 35.37 -4.51
CA MET A 303 -12.53 35.52 -3.08
C MET A 303 -11.57 36.55 -2.48
N GLU A 304 -12.10 37.55 -1.78
CA GLU A 304 -11.28 38.62 -1.19
C GLU A 304 -10.56 38.20 0.10
N LYS A 305 -11.12 37.23 0.84
CA LYS A 305 -10.57 36.76 2.12
C LYS A 305 -10.06 35.33 2.02
N GLU A 306 -8.90 35.10 2.61
CA GLU A 306 -8.28 33.77 2.69
C GLU A 306 -9.15 32.75 3.45
N GLU A 307 -9.84 33.19 4.50
CA GLU A 307 -10.77 32.36 5.28
C GLU A 307 -11.89 31.77 4.43
N ASP A 308 -12.41 32.56 3.47
CA ASP A 308 -13.47 32.12 2.57
C ASP A 308 -12.95 31.04 1.60
N ALA A 309 -11.71 31.20 1.12
CA ALA A 309 -11.04 30.19 0.29
C ALA A 309 -10.77 28.89 1.06
N ILE A 310 -10.31 28.99 2.32
CA ILE A 310 -10.11 27.83 3.19
C ILE A 310 -11.44 27.10 3.39
N ARG A 311 -12.50 27.83 3.72
CA ARG A 311 -13.83 27.26 3.93
C ARG A 311 -14.38 26.62 2.64
N TYR A 312 -14.19 27.27 1.50
CA TYR A 312 -14.64 26.77 0.20
C TYR A 312 -14.01 25.42 -0.17
N ILE A 313 -12.70 25.26 0.10
CA ILE A 313 -12.00 23.99 -0.13
C ILE A 313 -12.39 22.96 0.93
N THR A 314 -12.34 23.33 2.21
CA THR A 314 -12.50 22.36 3.32
C THR A 314 -13.91 21.78 3.44
N MET A 315 -14.93 22.49 2.96
CA MET A 315 -16.31 22.01 2.95
C MET A 315 -16.60 20.90 1.93
N ASP A 316 -15.74 20.72 0.92
CA ASP A 316 -15.95 19.73 -0.15
C ASP A 316 -14.73 18.79 -0.29
N PRO A 317 -14.87 17.52 0.13
CA PRO A 317 -13.80 16.52 0.01
C PRO A 317 -13.26 16.36 -1.42
N ILE A 318 -14.12 16.51 -2.45
CA ILE A 318 -13.70 16.33 -3.85
C ILE A 318 -12.71 17.43 -4.25
N LYS A 319 -12.87 18.67 -3.76
CA LYS A 319 -11.93 19.75 -4.06
C LYS A 319 -10.56 19.46 -3.47
N LYS A 320 -10.52 18.93 -2.24
CA LYS A 320 -9.28 18.51 -1.58
C LYS A 320 -8.61 17.38 -2.35
N GLU A 321 -9.37 16.36 -2.75
CA GLU A 321 -8.85 15.26 -3.56
C GLU A 321 -8.30 15.71 -4.91
N VAL A 322 -8.96 16.68 -5.58
CA VAL A 322 -8.45 17.25 -6.83
C VAL A 322 -7.15 18.01 -6.59
N ILE A 323 -7.05 18.83 -5.54
CA ILE A 323 -5.82 19.55 -5.20
C ILE A 323 -4.70 18.55 -4.85
N MET A 324 -4.99 17.54 -4.04
CA MET A 324 -4.05 16.48 -3.67
C MET A 324 -3.54 15.73 -4.91
N ALA A 325 -4.43 15.32 -5.82
CA ALA A 325 -4.05 14.67 -7.07
C ALA A 325 -3.11 15.55 -7.92
N MET A 326 -3.37 16.86 -7.97
CA MET A 326 -2.51 17.81 -8.69
C MET A 326 -1.19 18.10 -7.98
N MET A 327 -1.09 17.90 -6.67
CA MET A 327 0.17 17.99 -5.92
C MET A 327 1.03 16.72 -6.07
N MET A 328 0.38 15.57 -6.30
CA MET A 328 1.05 14.28 -6.49
C MET A 328 1.61 14.08 -7.90
N THR A 329 1.10 14.83 -8.89
CA THR A 329 1.55 14.79 -10.29
C THR A 329 2.54 15.91 -10.55
#